data_AF-A0A838WUG3-F1
#
_entry.id   AF-A0A838WUG3-F1
#
_cell.length_a   1.000
_cell.length_b   1.000
_cell.length_c   1.000
_cell.angle_alpha   90.00
_cell.angle_beta   90.00
_cell.angle_gamma   90.00
#
_symmetry.space_group_name_H-M   'P 1'
#
loop_
_entity.id
_entity.type
_entity.pdbx_description
1 polymer ?
#
loop_
_entity_poly.entity_id
_entity_poly.type
_entity_poly.pdbx_seq_one_letter_code
_entity_poly.pdbx_strand_id
1 'polypeptide(L)' 'VQGKTGSMTGVISLSGYINVPNYDDLVFSMIVNQSQHPSAVRKAMDEIIILLAKLHKC' A
#
# COMPACT_ATOMS: atom_id res chain seq x y z
N VAL A 1 -10.01 -0.04 -4.89
CA VAL A 1 -8.82 -0.68 -4.30
C VAL A 1 -9.27 -1.95 -3.58
N GLN A 2 -8.70 -3.10 -3.91
CA GLN A 2 -8.92 -4.34 -3.15
C GLN A 2 -7.58 -4.79 -2.58
N GLY A 3 -7.52 -4.98 -1.26
CA GLY A 3 -6.30 -5.36 -0.56
C GLY A 3 -6.59 -6.09 0.73
N LYS A 4 -5.64 -6.90 1.17
CA LYS A 4 -5.70 -7.61 2.45
C LYS A 4 -4.78 -6.91 3.45
N THR A 5 -5.31 -6.64 4.64
CA THR A 5 -4.55 -6.11 5.78
C THR A 5 -4.18 -7.24 6.74
N GLY A 6 -2.92 -7.25 7.18
CA GLY A 6 -2.45 -8.14 8.25
C GLY A 6 -1.68 -7.34 9.29
N SER A 7 -2.08 -7.43 10.56
CA SER A 7 -1.43 -6.73 11.67
C SER A 7 -1.12 -7.73 12.79
N MET A 8 0.16 -8.00 13.03
CA MET A 8 0.66 -8.67 14.23
C MET A 8 1.50 -7.67 15.00
N THR A 9 1.68 -7.81 16.32
CA THR A 9 2.50 -6.88 17.11
C THR A 9 3.88 -6.72 16.46
N GLY A 10 4.18 -5.51 15.96
CA GLY A 10 5.43 -5.19 15.27
C GLY A 10 5.45 -5.40 13.74
N VAL A 11 4.44 -6.01 13.12
CA VAL A 11 4.39 -6.22 11.66
C VAL A 11 3.12 -5.63 11.05
N ILE A 12 3.30 -4.76 10.05
CA ILE A 12 2.21 -4.18 9.25
C ILE A 12 2.38 -4.62 7.81
N SER A 13 1.34 -5.20 7.23
CA SER A 13 1.34 -5.62 5.84
C SER A 13 0.09 -5.13 5.10
N LEU A 14 0.28 -4.71 3.84
CA LEU A 14 -0.78 -4.32 2.92
C LEU A 14 -0.38 -4.76 1.51
N SER A 15 -1.18 -5.64 0.92
CA SER A 15 -0.95 -6.15 -0.44
C SER A 15 -2.26 -6.17 -1.20
N GLY A 16 -2.19 -5.93 -2.51
CA GLY A 16 -3.38 -5.89 -3.34
C GLY A 16 -3.13 -5.42 -4.76
N TYR A 17 -4.23 -5.01 -5.38
CA TYR A 17 -4.27 -4.52 -6.74
C TYR A 17 -4.82 -3.10 -6.77
N ILE A 18 -4.22 -2.26 -7.59
CA ILE A 18 -4.70 -0.90 -7.89
C ILE A 18 -5.03 -0.88 -9.38
N ASN A 19 -6.31 -0.69 -9.67
CA ASN A 19 -6.75 -0.35 -11.01
C ASN A 19 -6.55 1.16 -11.19
N VAL A 20 -5.67 1.54 -12.11
CA VAL A 20 -5.33 2.93 -12.39
C VAL A 20 -5.87 3.30 -13.78
N PRO A 21 -6.74 4.31 -13.90
CA PRO A 21 -7.30 4.70 -15.18
C PRO A 21 -6.19 5.04 -16.19
N ASN A 22 -6.28 4.47 -17.40
CA ASN A 22 -5.30 4.66 -18.48
C ASN A 22 -3.88 4.16 -18.17
N TYR A 23 -3.74 3.27 -17.18
CA TYR A 23 -2.52 2.55 -16.87
C TYR A 23 -2.84 1.06 -16.73
N ASP A 24 -1.82 0.22 -16.76
CA ASP A 24 -2.01 -1.23 -16.60
C ASP A 24 -2.25 -1.55 -15.12
N ASP A 25 -2.94 -2.66 -14.81
CA ASP A 25 -3.23 -3.01 -13.42
C ASP A 25 -1.95 -3.15 -12.59
N LEU A 26 -1.89 -2.44 -11.46
CA LEU A 26 -0.73 -2.44 -10.58
C LEU A 26 -0.91 -3.47 -9.47
N VAL A 27 0.06 -4.38 -9.35
CA VAL A 27 0.17 -5.31 -8.22
C VAL A 27 1.16 -4.75 -7.22
N PHE A 28 0.80 -4.72 -5.94
CA PHE A 28 1.69 -4.21 -4.89
C PHE A 28 1.68 -5.12 -3.65
N SER A 29 2.81 -5.12 -2.96
CA SER A 29 2.96 -5.73 -1.64
C SER A 29 3.88 -4.87 -0.80
N MET A 30 3.39 -4.43 0.35
CA MET A 30 4.14 -3.64 1.32
C MET A 30 4.16 -4.40 2.65
N ILE A 31 5.35 -4.66 3.17
CA ILE A 31 5.58 -5.34 4.44
C ILE A 31 6.57 -4.49 5.24
N VAL A 32 6.15 -4.07 6.44
CA VAL A 32 6.98 -3.30 7.36
C VAL A 32 7.11 -4.07 8.66
N ASN A 33 8.33 -4.43 8.99
CA ASN A 33 8.68 -5.17 10.21
C ASN A 33 9.22 -4.22 11.28
N GLN A 34 9.01 -4.59 12.55
CA GLN A 34 9.54 -3.92 13.74
C GLN A 34 9.24 -2.41 13.82
N SER A 35 8.04 -2.01 13.40
CA SER A 35 7.64 -0.60 13.45
C SER A 35 7.32 -0.16 14.88
N GLN A 36 8.10 0.80 15.40
CA GLN A 36 7.82 1.47 16.68
C GLN A 36 6.62 2.45 16.61
N HIS A 37 6.21 2.85 15.41
CA HIS A 37 5.11 3.79 15.18
C HIS A 37 4.09 3.23 14.16
N PRO A 38 3.32 2.20 14.54
CA PRO A 38 2.47 1.46 13.61
C PRO A 38 1.39 2.31 12.92
N SER A 39 0.88 3.34 13.58
CA SER A 39 -0.07 4.29 12.99
C SER A 39 0.56 5.17 11.90
N ALA A 40 1.78 5.66 12.13
CA ALA A 40 2.51 6.46 11.16
C ALA A 40 2.87 5.63 9.92
N VAL A 41 3.29 4.37 10.11
CA VAL A 41 3.57 3.45 9.02
C VAL A 41 2.31 3.17 8.19
N ARG A 42 1.16 2.91 8.84
CA ARG A 42 -0.10 2.72 8.12
C ARG A 42 -0.46 3.95 7.28
N LYS A 43 -0.34 5.15 7.85
CA LYS A 43 -0.62 6.41 7.13
C LYS A 43 0.31 6.58 5.91
N ALA A 44 1.60 6.30 6.06
CA ALA A 44 2.55 6.37 4.95
C ALA A 44 2.21 5.35 3.84
N MET A 45 1.83 4.13 4.20
CA MET A 45 1.39 3.11 3.22
C MET A 45 0.13 3.55 2.47
N ASP A 46 -0.81 4.22 3.14
CA ASP A 46 -2.00 4.79 2.50
C ASP A 46 -1.62 5.93 1.52
N GLU A 47 -0.69 6.80 1.90
CA GLU A 47 -0.18 7.88 1.03
C GLU A 47 0.51 7.33 -0.22
N ILE A 48 1.29 6.24 -0.10
CA ILE A 48 1.89 5.55 -1.25
C ILE A 48 0.81 5.03 -2.20
N ILE A 49 -0.26 4.42 -1.69
CA ILE A 49 -1.36 3.93 -2.53
C ILE A 49 -2.04 5.08 -3.27
N ILE A 50 -2.25 6.23 -2.61
CA ILE A 50 -2.84 7.42 -3.25
C ILE A 50 -1.92 7.94 -4.37
N LEU A 51 -0.61 7.88 -4.19
CA LEU A 51 0.35 8.27 -5.22
C LEU A 51 0.34 7.30 -6.41
N LEU A 52 0.37 5.98 -6.14
CA LEU A 52 0.30 4.95 -7.17
C LEU A 52 -1.00 5.01 -7.97
N ALA A 53 -2.11 5.38 -7.33
CA ALA A 53 -3.41 5.54 -7.99
C ALA A 53 -3.47 6.71 -8.99
N LYS A 54 -2.43 7.58 -9.03
CA LYS A 54 -2.29 8.71 -9.94
C LYS A 54 -1.22 8.48 -11.00
N LEU A 55 -0.80 7.23 -11.23
CA LEU A 55 0.14 6.94 -12.33
C LEU A 55 -0.53 7.16 -13.68
N HIS A 56 0.25 7.65 -14.64
CA HIS A 56 -0.16 7.85 -16.03
C HIS A 56 1.00 7.43 -16.94
N LYS A 57 0.70 6.96 -18.16
CA LYS A 57 1.73 6.62 -19.14
C LYS A 57 2.48 7.91 -19.55
N CYS A 58 3.81 7.84 -19.60
CA CYS A 58 4.69 8.94 -19.98
C CYS A 58 4.60 9.25 -21.48
#